data_AF-A0A3D2M5G7-F1
#
_entry.id   AF-A0A3D2M5G7-F1
#
_cell.length_a   1.000
_cell.length_b   1.000
_cell.length_c   1.000
_cell.angle_alpha   90.00
_cell.angle_beta   90.00
_cell.angle_gamma   90.00
#
_symmetry.space_group_name_H-M   'P 1'
#
loop_
_entity.id
_entity.type
_entity.pdbx_description
1 polymer ?
#
loop_
_entity_poly.entity_id
_entity_poly.type
_entity_poly.pdbx_seq_one_letter_code
_entity_poly.pdbx_strand_id
1 'polypeptide(L)'
;MNSQMPTAEMLLLSANAYEHFRTCTADIIRQHALFQDSDAFRDTEPVKLARIYKTLFAQAWDQINVEFDLSALNWLENQPAFRMAYESLGLYQLTDDEDLARLEARIRRRRALRFSPWQIADLTGGYLRYMCGICLELYNYVTGRGVSATINGPVAIKRMTDLITEFQRLASEDFFPQESQKALLSHSNRLLDRLHRSDFLPSPVTRRNDRDLPARVVATGLIRLHLRHYGEGHKRAVFHLMGLPFIERLLEMRTIERLIKAEQERRTIRPRQK
;
A
#
# COMPACT_ATOMS: atom_id res chain seq x y z
N MET A 1 -4.46 29.76 -5.74
CA MET A 1 -3.53 28.83 -6.38
C MET A 1 -4.30 28.00 -7.38
N ASN A 2 -3.80 27.84 -8.60
CA ASN A 2 -4.52 27.16 -9.68
C ASN A 2 -4.85 25.71 -9.29
N SER A 3 -6.14 25.46 -9.04
CA SER A 3 -6.76 24.16 -8.72
C SER A 3 -6.78 23.18 -9.90
N GLN A 4 -5.71 23.13 -10.70
CA GLN A 4 -5.66 22.18 -11.80
C GLN A 4 -5.44 20.77 -11.25
N MET A 5 -6.29 19.84 -11.68
CA MET A 5 -6.19 18.43 -11.31
C MET A 5 -4.80 17.87 -11.74
N PRO A 6 -4.11 17.09 -10.90
CA PRO A 6 -2.83 16.50 -11.23
C PRO A 6 -2.93 15.61 -12.48
N THR A 7 -1.87 15.61 -13.28
CA THR A 7 -1.78 14.69 -14.43
C THR A 7 -1.59 13.24 -13.95
N ALA A 8 -1.81 12.28 -14.85
CA ALA A 8 -1.54 10.87 -14.55
C ALA A 8 -0.06 10.63 -14.16
N GLU A 9 0.87 11.36 -14.77
CA GLU A 9 2.30 11.28 -14.45
C GLU A 9 2.58 11.78 -13.04
N MET A 10 2.03 12.94 -12.66
CA MET A 10 2.16 13.48 -11.29
C MET A 10 1.58 12.51 -10.24
N LEU A 11 0.44 11.88 -10.54
CA LEU A 11 -0.16 10.86 -9.67
C LEU A 11 0.73 9.62 -9.53
N LEU A 12 1.33 9.15 -10.63
CA LEU A 12 2.24 8.00 -10.61
C LEU A 12 3.52 8.29 -9.82
N LEU A 13 4.10 9.47 -10.02
CA LEU A 13 5.26 9.92 -9.25
C LEU A 13 4.90 9.94 -7.76
N SER A 14 3.86 10.67 -7.38
CA SER A 14 3.42 10.73 -5.98
C SER A 14 3.04 9.35 -5.40
N ALA A 15 2.53 8.41 -6.20
CA ALA A 15 2.27 7.04 -5.77
C ALA A 15 3.55 6.26 -5.41
N ASN A 16 4.68 6.57 -6.07
CA ASN A 16 5.98 5.94 -5.85
C ASN A 16 6.83 6.65 -4.78
N ALA A 17 6.42 7.83 -4.31
CA ALA A 17 7.17 8.63 -3.35
C ALA A 17 7.43 7.90 -2.03
N TYR A 18 6.49 7.08 -1.53
CA TYR A 18 6.70 6.32 -0.30
C TYR A 18 7.81 5.26 -0.41
N GLU A 19 7.97 4.61 -1.57
CA GLU A 19 9.04 3.62 -1.75
C GLU A 19 10.42 4.29 -1.80
N HIS A 20 10.50 5.48 -2.41
CA HIS A 20 11.70 6.32 -2.34
C HIS A 20 11.95 6.76 -0.90
N PHE A 21 10.92 7.20 -0.18
CA PHE A 21 11.03 7.57 1.24
C PHE A 21 11.56 6.45 2.10
N ARG A 22 11.04 5.25 1.90
CA ARG A 22 11.48 4.09 2.63
C ARG A 22 12.94 3.75 2.33
N THR A 23 13.36 3.88 1.07
CA THR A 23 14.74 3.62 0.64
C THR A 23 15.70 4.65 1.22
N CYS A 24 15.43 5.95 1.04
CA CYS A 24 16.23 7.04 1.60
C CYS A 24 16.34 6.93 3.12
N THR A 25 15.22 6.65 3.81
CA THR A 25 15.25 6.45 5.25
C THR A 25 16.10 5.25 5.64
N ALA A 26 15.95 4.11 4.95
CA ALA A 26 16.74 2.90 5.24
C ALA A 26 18.25 3.14 5.06
N ASP A 27 18.63 3.96 4.09
CA ASP A 27 20.03 4.35 3.87
C ASP A 27 20.55 5.32 4.93
N ILE A 28 19.76 6.34 5.31
CA ILE A 28 20.08 7.25 6.42
C ILE A 28 20.25 6.46 7.74
N ILE A 29 19.35 5.53 8.03
CA ILE A 29 19.43 4.66 9.21
C ILE A 29 20.70 3.81 9.17
N ARG A 30 21.05 3.24 8.00
CA ARG A 30 22.28 2.42 7.84
C ARG A 30 23.55 3.23 8.12
N GLN A 31 23.55 4.52 7.77
CA GLN A 31 24.69 5.41 7.98
C GLN A 31 24.78 5.93 9.41
N HIS A 32 23.70 5.90 10.18
CA HIS A 32 23.67 6.43 11.53
C HIS A 32 24.36 5.49 12.52
N ALA A 33 25.37 6.00 13.24
CA ALA A 33 26.29 5.23 14.09
C ALA A 33 25.60 4.28 15.08
N LEU A 34 24.48 4.70 15.69
CA LEU A 34 23.70 3.87 16.61
C LEU A 34 23.24 2.53 16.01
N PHE A 35 22.97 2.49 14.70
CA PHE A 35 22.48 1.29 14.02
C PHE A 35 23.60 0.42 13.44
N GLN A 36 24.84 0.88 13.54
CA GLN A 36 26.03 0.11 13.20
C GLN A 36 26.52 -0.72 14.39
N ASP A 37 26.17 -0.31 15.61
CA ASP A 37 26.45 -1.01 16.86
C ASP A 37 25.17 -1.68 17.41
N SER A 38 25.11 -3.01 17.27
CA SER A 38 23.95 -3.80 17.72
C SER A 38 23.71 -3.72 19.23
N ASP A 39 24.76 -3.54 20.04
CA ASP A 39 24.64 -3.52 21.49
C ASP A 39 24.17 -2.14 21.95
N ALA A 40 24.76 -1.06 21.40
CA ALA A 40 24.29 0.30 21.65
C ALA A 40 22.81 0.49 21.25
N PHE A 41 22.38 -0.07 20.11
CA PHE A 41 20.98 -0.07 19.71
C PHE A 41 20.08 -0.82 20.71
N ARG A 42 20.53 -1.99 21.18
CA ARG A 42 19.79 -2.82 22.14
C ARG A 42 19.72 -2.22 23.53
N ASP A 43 20.66 -1.38 23.92
CA ASP A 43 20.68 -0.76 25.25
C ASP A 43 19.99 0.61 25.27
N THR A 44 19.74 1.20 24.10
CA THR A 44 19.07 2.51 24.01
C THR A 44 17.59 2.43 24.41
N GLU A 45 17.14 3.34 25.28
CA GLU A 45 15.74 3.40 25.69
C GLU A 45 14.78 3.62 24.51
N PRO A 46 13.59 2.98 24.47
CA PRO A 46 12.63 3.11 23.37
C PRO A 46 12.19 4.54 23.06
N VAL A 47 12.06 5.40 24.08
CA VAL A 47 11.72 6.82 23.90
C VAL A 47 12.83 7.56 23.17
N LYS A 48 14.09 7.30 23.55
CA LYS A 48 15.28 7.89 22.91
C LYS A 48 15.41 7.41 21.46
N LEU A 49 15.17 6.11 21.21
CA LEU A 49 15.08 5.57 19.85
C LEU A 49 14.00 6.27 19.04
N ALA A 50 12.78 6.42 19.58
CA ALA A 50 11.66 7.09 18.91
C ALA A 50 12.00 8.53 18.49
N ARG A 51 12.74 9.27 19.32
CA ARG A 51 13.22 10.62 18.98
C ARG A 51 14.25 10.62 17.87
N ILE A 52 15.28 9.77 17.96
CA ILE A 52 16.31 9.61 16.91
C ILE A 52 15.64 9.29 15.58
N TYR A 53 14.69 8.36 15.60
CA TYR A 53 13.88 8.02 14.45
C TYR A 53 13.17 9.23 13.87
N LYS A 54 12.43 10.01 14.67
CA LYS A 54 11.74 11.22 14.20
C LYS A 54 12.70 12.18 13.48
N THR A 55 13.93 12.35 13.99
CA THR A 55 14.97 13.16 13.34
C THR A 55 15.42 12.58 12.00
N LEU A 56 15.70 11.26 11.93
CA LEU A 56 16.09 10.62 10.67
C LEU A 56 14.97 10.66 9.62
N PHE A 57 13.70 10.58 10.06
CA PHE A 57 12.55 10.73 9.17
C PHE A 57 12.40 12.14 8.61
N ALA A 58 12.63 13.17 9.43
CA ALA A 58 12.63 14.54 8.95
C ALA A 58 13.70 14.74 7.86
N GLN A 59 14.90 14.19 8.05
CA GLN A 59 15.96 14.23 7.04
C GLN A 59 15.57 13.53 5.74
N ALA A 60 14.97 12.34 5.83
CA ALA A 60 14.48 11.62 4.65
C ALA A 60 13.34 12.37 3.94
N TRP A 61 12.47 13.03 4.69
CA TRP A 61 11.38 13.84 4.16
C TRP A 61 11.91 15.06 3.41
N ASP A 62 12.89 15.76 3.98
CA ASP A 62 13.53 16.91 3.34
C ASP A 62 14.19 16.54 2.01
N GLN A 63 14.88 15.38 1.95
CA GLN A 63 15.46 14.88 0.70
C GLN A 63 14.39 14.65 -0.38
N ILE A 64 13.26 14.06 -0.04
CA ILE A 64 12.20 13.77 -1.02
C ILE A 64 11.47 15.01 -1.47
N ASN A 65 11.24 15.97 -0.57
CA ASN A 65 10.63 17.24 -0.96
C ASN A 65 11.46 17.98 -2.02
N VAL A 66 12.77 17.76 -2.03
CA VAL A 66 13.70 18.33 -3.01
C VAL A 66 13.74 17.49 -4.29
N GLU A 67 13.78 16.17 -4.16
CA GLU A 67 14.03 15.24 -5.27
C GLU A 67 12.76 14.83 -6.03
N PHE A 68 11.59 14.93 -5.41
CA PHE A 68 10.35 14.33 -5.91
C PHE A 68 9.25 15.38 -6.08
N ASP A 69 8.56 15.31 -7.23
CA ASP A 69 7.37 16.12 -7.44
C ASP A 69 6.20 15.59 -6.60
N LEU A 70 5.95 16.25 -5.47
CA LEU A 70 4.84 15.97 -4.55
C LEU A 70 3.60 16.81 -4.84
N SER A 71 3.51 17.45 -6.01
CA SER A 71 2.38 18.33 -6.37
C SER A 71 1.04 17.62 -6.28
N ALA A 72 0.95 16.33 -6.61
CA ALA A 72 -0.31 15.59 -6.48
C ALA A 72 -0.71 15.32 -5.02
N LEU A 73 0.27 15.10 -4.13
CA LEU A 73 0.01 15.00 -2.68
C LEU A 73 -0.50 16.35 -2.15
N ASN A 74 0.22 17.44 -2.46
CA ASN A 74 -0.18 18.78 -2.05
C ASN A 74 -1.57 19.16 -2.58
N TRP A 75 -1.87 18.81 -3.83
CA TRP A 75 -3.20 19.01 -4.39
C TRP A 75 -4.26 18.21 -3.63
N LEU A 76 -3.99 16.93 -3.31
CA LEU A 76 -4.91 16.05 -2.60
C LEU A 76 -5.22 16.57 -1.20
N GLU A 77 -4.20 17.00 -0.44
CA GLU A 77 -4.37 17.57 0.91
C GLU A 77 -5.25 18.83 0.93
N ASN A 78 -5.19 19.61 -0.14
CA ASN A 78 -5.98 20.81 -0.31
C ASN A 78 -7.42 20.55 -0.78
N GLN A 79 -7.79 19.30 -1.08
CA GLN A 79 -9.16 18.99 -1.47
C GLN A 79 -10.09 18.93 -0.24
N PRO A 80 -11.23 19.65 -0.25
CA PRO A 80 -12.23 19.57 0.82
C PRO A 80 -12.73 18.15 1.05
N ALA A 81 -12.91 17.41 -0.05
CA ALA A 81 -13.32 16.01 -0.02
C ALA A 81 -12.29 15.11 0.70
N PHE A 82 -10.99 15.36 0.50
CA PHE A 82 -9.95 14.64 1.22
C PHE A 82 -9.98 14.95 2.71
N ARG A 83 -10.14 16.22 3.09
CA ARG A 83 -10.29 16.62 4.49
C ARG A 83 -11.44 15.85 5.14
N MET A 84 -12.66 15.95 4.62
CA MET A 84 -13.82 15.23 5.17
C MET A 84 -13.62 13.71 5.23
N ALA A 85 -12.93 13.13 4.24
CA ALA A 85 -12.59 11.72 4.27
C ALA A 85 -11.66 11.38 5.44
N TYR A 86 -10.62 12.18 5.64
CA TYR A 86 -9.64 12.01 6.70
C TYR A 86 -10.27 12.17 8.09
N GLU A 87 -11.16 13.16 8.25
CA GLU A 87 -11.95 13.38 9.47
C GLU A 87 -12.83 12.15 9.78
N SER A 88 -13.43 11.55 8.75
CA SER A 88 -14.26 10.35 8.87
C SER A 88 -13.48 9.10 9.32
N LEU A 89 -12.13 9.11 9.24
CA LEU A 89 -11.29 8.05 9.77
C LEU A 89 -11.01 8.19 11.27
N GLY A 90 -11.38 9.32 11.88
CA GLY A 90 -11.07 9.60 13.28
C GLY A 90 -9.57 9.82 13.53
N LEU A 91 -8.81 10.18 12.49
CA LEU A 91 -7.35 10.35 12.53
C LEU A 91 -6.92 11.80 12.75
N TYR A 92 -7.78 12.62 13.35
CA TYR A 92 -7.45 14.01 13.61
C TYR A 92 -6.15 14.15 14.39
N GLN A 93 -5.31 15.06 13.86
CA GLN A 93 -4.15 15.70 14.46
C GLN A 93 -3.67 15.05 15.75
N LEU A 94 -2.98 13.92 15.59
CA LEU A 94 -2.17 13.40 16.67
C LEU A 94 -1.20 14.49 17.05
N THR A 95 -1.17 14.83 18.34
CA THR A 95 -0.12 15.68 18.87
C THR A 95 1.23 15.01 18.63
N ASP A 96 2.29 15.81 18.57
CA ASP A 96 3.65 15.31 18.43
C ASP A 96 4.01 14.25 19.49
N ASP A 97 3.43 14.38 20.68
CA ASP A 97 3.60 13.44 21.79
C ASP A 97 2.83 12.14 21.57
N GLU A 98 1.61 12.18 21.02
CA GLU A 98 0.83 10.98 20.69
C GLU A 98 1.48 10.19 19.55
N ASP A 99 2.02 10.87 18.54
CA ASP A 99 2.78 10.24 17.47
C ASP A 99 4.07 9.60 17.99
N LEU A 100 4.79 10.28 18.90
CA LEU A 100 5.97 9.72 19.56
C LEU A 100 5.62 8.49 20.39
N ALA A 101 4.54 8.53 21.18
CA ALA A 101 4.08 7.40 21.99
C ALA A 101 3.65 6.20 21.13
N ARG A 102 3.00 6.44 19.98
CA ARG A 102 2.65 5.39 19.01
C ARG A 102 3.90 4.77 18.39
N LEU A 103 4.89 5.58 18.02
CA LEU A 103 6.15 5.10 17.49
C LEU A 103 6.92 4.28 18.53
N GLU A 104 7.01 4.77 19.76
CA GLU A 104 7.60 4.06 20.90
C GLU A 104 6.94 2.70 21.12
N ALA A 105 5.61 2.64 21.14
CA ALA A 105 4.86 1.39 21.29
C ALA A 105 5.16 0.40 20.15
N ARG A 106 5.30 0.88 18.90
CA ARG A 106 5.69 0.05 17.75
C ARG A 106 7.11 -0.49 17.90
N ILE A 107 8.06 0.35 18.32
CA ILE A 107 9.46 -0.04 18.56
C ILE A 107 9.52 -1.11 19.64
N ARG A 108 8.85 -0.92 20.78
CA ARG A 108 8.79 -1.91 21.86
C ARG A 108 8.30 -3.28 21.37
N ARG A 109 7.22 -3.31 20.58
CA ARG A 109 6.66 -4.56 20.03
C ARG A 109 7.61 -5.26 19.06
N ARG A 110 8.36 -4.50 18.27
CA ARG A 110 9.31 -5.07 17.30
C ARG A 110 10.71 -5.31 17.88
N ARG A 111 10.96 -4.89 19.13
CA ARG A 111 12.28 -4.99 19.77
C ARG A 111 12.84 -6.39 19.93
N ALA A 112 11.94 -7.37 20.05
CA ALA A 112 12.30 -8.77 20.15
C ALA A 112 12.71 -9.43 18.81
N LEU A 113 12.47 -8.78 17.67
CA LEU A 113 12.81 -9.29 16.34
C LEU A 113 14.17 -8.72 15.90
N ARG A 114 15.01 -9.51 15.21
CA ARG A 114 16.24 -9.00 14.57
C ARG A 114 15.90 -7.79 13.71
N PHE A 115 16.41 -6.61 14.08
CA PHE A 115 16.08 -5.37 13.40
C PHE A 115 16.83 -5.23 12.09
N SER A 116 16.10 -4.85 11.04
CA SER A 116 16.69 -4.35 9.80
C SER A 116 16.32 -2.88 9.57
N PRO A 117 17.20 -2.07 8.95
CA PRO A 117 16.90 -0.68 8.58
C PRO A 117 15.60 -0.54 7.77
N TRP A 118 15.29 -1.53 6.93
CA TRP A 118 14.06 -1.60 6.15
C TRP A 118 12.81 -1.78 7.01
N GLN A 119 12.87 -2.66 8.02
CA GLN A 119 11.75 -2.85 8.95
C GLN A 119 11.47 -1.61 9.78
N ILE A 120 12.52 -0.83 10.05
CA ILE A 120 12.46 0.44 10.77
C ILE A 120 11.87 1.53 9.88
N ALA A 121 12.33 1.66 8.64
CA ALA A 121 11.76 2.62 7.69
C ALA A 121 10.26 2.40 7.46
N ASP A 122 9.80 1.15 7.57
CA ASP A 122 8.38 0.76 7.53
C ASP A 122 7.57 1.07 8.81
N LEU A 123 8.21 1.47 9.92
CA LEU A 123 7.50 1.82 11.16
C LEU A 123 6.79 3.17 11.10
N THR A 124 7.04 3.92 10.05
CA THR A 124 6.88 5.38 9.93
C THR A 124 6.50 5.75 8.51
N GLY A 125 6.00 6.98 8.32
CA GLY A 125 5.43 7.38 7.04
C GLY A 125 4.06 6.72 6.77
N GLY A 126 3.33 6.31 7.81
CA GLY A 126 2.00 5.71 7.65
C GLY A 126 1.01 6.62 6.92
N TYR A 127 1.10 7.94 7.19
CA TYR A 127 0.35 8.96 6.48
C TYR A 127 0.79 9.10 5.02
N LEU A 128 2.10 9.28 4.77
CA LEU A 128 2.65 9.33 3.40
C LEU A 128 2.25 8.09 2.59
N ARG A 129 2.42 6.89 3.15
CA ARG A 129 2.02 5.63 2.53
C ARG A 129 0.54 5.61 2.18
N TYR A 130 -0.31 6.12 3.08
CA TYR A 130 -1.74 6.21 2.84
C TYR A 130 -2.05 7.17 1.68
N MET A 131 -1.42 8.35 1.67
CA MET A 131 -1.57 9.35 0.61
C MET A 131 -1.09 8.85 -0.76
N CYS A 132 0.12 8.26 -0.81
CA CYS A 132 0.64 7.60 -2.01
C CYS A 132 -0.29 6.48 -2.50
N GLY A 133 -0.92 5.76 -1.57
CA GLY A 133 -1.95 4.76 -1.88
C GLY A 133 -3.17 5.36 -2.57
N ILE A 134 -3.67 6.52 -2.11
CA ILE A 134 -4.76 7.23 -2.79
C ILE A 134 -4.33 7.67 -4.19
N CYS A 135 -3.14 8.26 -4.33
CA CYS A 135 -2.59 8.66 -5.63
C CYS A 135 -2.50 7.48 -6.61
N LEU A 136 -2.13 6.29 -6.14
CA LEU A 136 -2.10 5.08 -6.96
C LEU A 136 -3.49 4.70 -7.47
N GLU A 137 -4.52 4.77 -6.62
CA GLU A 137 -5.89 4.46 -7.03
C GLU A 137 -6.45 5.49 -8.02
N LEU A 138 -6.14 6.78 -7.83
CA LEU A 138 -6.47 7.84 -8.77
C LEU A 138 -5.72 7.67 -10.10
N TYR A 139 -4.44 7.30 -10.06
CA TYR A 139 -3.66 6.98 -11.26
C TYR A 139 -4.29 5.82 -12.04
N ASN A 140 -4.66 4.73 -11.35
CA ASN A 140 -5.31 3.57 -11.96
C ASN A 140 -6.67 3.92 -12.58
N TYR A 141 -7.39 4.88 -11.99
CA TYR A 141 -8.64 5.42 -12.52
C TYR A 141 -8.43 6.21 -13.80
N VAL A 142 -7.58 7.25 -13.74
CA VAL A 142 -7.36 8.20 -14.85
C VAL A 142 -6.76 7.51 -16.06
N THR A 143 -5.87 6.53 -15.85
CA THR A 143 -5.24 5.77 -16.94
C THR A 143 -6.07 4.58 -17.43
N GLY A 144 -7.17 4.23 -16.75
CA GLY A 144 -7.94 3.02 -17.03
C GLY A 144 -7.19 1.71 -16.74
N ARG A 145 -5.99 1.75 -16.15
CA ARG A 145 -5.19 0.56 -15.81
C ARG A 145 -5.93 -0.38 -14.87
N GLY A 146 -6.66 0.16 -13.89
CA GLY A 146 -7.45 -0.65 -12.95
C GLY A 146 -8.56 -1.44 -13.65
N VAL A 147 -9.22 -0.82 -14.63
CA VAL A 147 -10.31 -1.43 -15.42
C VAL A 147 -9.75 -2.49 -16.37
N SER A 148 -8.65 -2.18 -17.07
CA SER A 148 -7.98 -3.16 -17.93
C SER A 148 -7.50 -4.37 -17.15
N ALA A 149 -6.86 -4.17 -15.98
CA ALA A 149 -6.43 -5.24 -15.09
C ALA A 149 -7.61 -6.08 -14.57
N THR A 150 -8.74 -5.44 -14.30
CA THR A 150 -9.98 -6.12 -13.90
C THR A 150 -10.52 -7.05 -15.00
N ILE A 151 -10.58 -6.57 -16.25
CA ILE A 151 -11.19 -7.30 -17.37
C ILE A 151 -10.24 -8.39 -17.88
N ASN A 152 -8.97 -8.03 -18.07
CA ASN A 152 -7.98 -8.87 -18.74
C ASN A 152 -7.14 -9.70 -17.75
N GLY A 153 -7.06 -9.27 -16.48
CA GLY A 153 -6.23 -9.91 -15.45
C GLY A 153 -6.53 -11.39 -15.24
N PRO A 154 -7.79 -11.85 -15.14
CA PRO A 154 -8.09 -13.27 -14.99
C PRO A 154 -7.55 -14.13 -16.15
N VAL A 155 -7.66 -13.63 -17.39
CA VAL A 155 -7.14 -14.33 -18.57
C VAL A 155 -5.60 -14.31 -18.57
N ALA A 156 -4.98 -13.19 -18.23
CA ALA A 156 -3.54 -13.06 -18.12
C ALA A 156 -2.96 -13.99 -17.02
N ILE A 157 -3.58 -14.05 -15.85
CA ILE A 157 -3.19 -14.96 -14.77
C ILE A 157 -3.32 -16.40 -15.22
N LYS A 158 -4.44 -16.79 -15.83
CA LYS A 158 -4.60 -18.15 -16.34
C LYS A 158 -3.48 -18.51 -17.31
N ARG A 159 -3.19 -17.65 -18.28
CA ARG A 159 -2.08 -17.86 -19.24
C ARG A 159 -0.73 -17.96 -18.54
N MET A 160 -0.45 -17.12 -17.54
CA MET A 160 0.80 -17.18 -16.77
C MET A 160 0.90 -18.48 -15.94
N THR A 161 -0.19 -18.92 -15.32
CA THR A 161 -0.27 -20.20 -14.62
C THR A 161 0.00 -21.36 -15.58
N ASP A 162 -0.64 -21.36 -16.75
CA ASP A 162 -0.45 -22.40 -17.77
C ASP A 162 1.02 -22.44 -18.23
N LEU A 163 1.63 -21.29 -18.53
CA LEU A 163 3.04 -21.18 -18.94
C LEU A 163 4.01 -21.63 -17.85
N ILE A 164 3.79 -21.26 -16.58
CA ILE A 164 4.66 -21.68 -15.48
C ILE A 164 4.53 -23.19 -15.24
N THR A 165 3.33 -23.74 -15.36
CA THR A 165 3.08 -25.18 -15.22
C THR A 165 3.75 -25.96 -16.35
N GLU A 166 3.66 -25.45 -17.58
CA GLU A 166 4.38 -26.03 -18.72
C GLU A 166 5.90 -25.95 -18.53
N PHE A 167 6.41 -24.81 -18.07
CA PHE A 167 7.81 -24.67 -17.71
C PHE A 167 8.25 -25.66 -16.63
N GLN A 168 7.43 -25.91 -15.61
CA GLN A 168 7.71 -26.93 -14.59
C GLN A 168 7.79 -28.33 -15.17
N ARG A 169 6.90 -28.67 -16.11
CA ARG A 169 6.93 -29.95 -16.83
C ARG A 169 8.24 -30.10 -17.60
N LEU A 170 8.63 -29.09 -18.39
CA LEU A 170 9.88 -29.12 -19.16
C LEU A 170 11.12 -29.13 -18.26
N ALA A 171 11.11 -28.37 -17.17
CA ALA A 171 12.20 -28.36 -16.21
C ALA A 171 12.34 -29.69 -15.45
N SER A 172 11.26 -30.47 -15.34
CA SER A 172 11.27 -31.81 -14.73
C SER A 172 11.82 -32.91 -15.65
N GLU A 173 11.94 -32.63 -16.95
CA GLU A 173 12.66 -33.49 -17.91
C GLU A 173 14.18 -33.30 -17.72
N ASP A 174 15.01 -34.31 -18.01
CA ASP A 174 16.48 -34.36 -17.75
C ASP A 174 17.31 -33.34 -18.59
N PHE A 175 16.71 -32.23 -19.02
CA PHE A 175 17.35 -31.16 -19.78
C PHE A 175 18.29 -30.29 -18.95
N PHE A 176 18.12 -30.24 -17.62
CA PHE A 176 18.89 -29.37 -16.74
C PHE A 176 19.69 -30.16 -15.70
N PRO A 177 20.86 -29.67 -15.27
CA PRO A 177 21.55 -30.19 -14.10
C PRO A 177 20.63 -30.19 -12.87
N GLN A 178 20.71 -31.22 -12.03
CA GLN A 178 19.80 -31.44 -10.89
C GLN A 178 19.70 -30.23 -9.93
N GLU A 179 20.81 -29.51 -9.68
CA GLU A 179 20.81 -28.32 -8.83
C GLU A 179 20.02 -27.16 -9.44
N SER A 180 20.20 -26.93 -10.74
CA SER A 180 19.45 -25.92 -11.51
C SER A 180 17.97 -26.27 -11.58
N GLN A 181 17.64 -27.54 -11.82
CA GLN A 181 16.28 -28.04 -11.83
C GLN A 181 15.57 -27.76 -10.49
N LYS A 182 16.21 -28.08 -9.37
CA LYS A 182 15.66 -27.81 -8.03
C LYS A 182 15.41 -26.32 -7.78
N ALA A 183 16.35 -25.46 -8.20
CA ALA A 183 16.20 -24.01 -8.05
C ALA A 183 15.03 -23.45 -8.90
N LEU A 184 14.93 -23.89 -10.16
CA LEU A 184 13.88 -23.48 -11.10
C LEU A 184 12.49 -23.94 -10.64
N LEU A 185 12.37 -25.18 -10.16
CA LEU A 185 11.12 -25.70 -9.58
C LEU A 185 10.74 -24.95 -8.30
N SER A 186 11.70 -24.60 -7.45
CA SER A 186 11.44 -23.78 -6.27
C SER A 186 10.95 -22.37 -6.62
N HIS A 187 11.57 -21.72 -7.61
CA HIS A 187 11.18 -20.38 -8.05
C HIS A 187 9.80 -20.37 -8.73
N SER A 188 9.53 -21.31 -9.62
CA SER A 188 8.23 -21.45 -10.29
C SER A 188 7.09 -21.71 -9.30
N ASN A 189 7.30 -22.58 -8.29
CA ASN A 189 6.31 -22.79 -7.22
C ASN A 189 6.01 -21.50 -6.45
N ARG A 190 7.04 -20.70 -6.12
CA ARG A 190 6.84 -19.38 -5.48
C ARG A 190 6.07 -18.40 -6.38
N LEU A 191 6.26 -18.47 -7.71
CA LEU A 191 5.53 -17.63 -8.66
C LEU A 191 4.07 -18.06 -8.78
N LEU A 192 3.80 -19.37 -8.86
CA LEU A 192 2.43 -19.90 -8.82
C LEU A 192 1.72 -19.51 -7.53
N ASP A 193 2.37 -19.68 -6.39
CA ASP A 193 1.84 -19.22 -5.09
C ASP A 193 1.50 -17.73 -5.12
N ARG A 194 2.32 -16.91 -5.77
CA ARG A 194 2.05 -15.47 -5.93
C ARG A 194 0.88 -15.18 -6.86
N LEU A 195 0.76 -15.89 -7.98
CA LEU A 195 -0.37 -15.74 -8.91
C LEU A 195 -1.70 -16.20 -8.28
N HIS A 196 -1.66 -17.23 -7.44
CA HIS A 196 -2.81 -17.72 -6.70
C HIS A 196 -3.13 -16.86 -5.46
N ARG A 197 -2.19 -16.06 -4.96
CA ARG A 197 -2.46 -15.03 -3.95
C ARG A 197 -3.33 -13.94 -4.57
N SER A 198 -4.59 -13.92 -4.16
CA SER A 198 -5.63 -12.95 -4.52
C SER A 198 -5.31 -11.48 -4.19
N ASP A 199 -4.14 -11.20 -3.61
CA ASP A 199 -3.64 -9.85 -3.32
C ASP A 199 -3.21 -9.10 -4.59
N PHE A 200 -2.90 -9.82 -5.67
CA PHE A 200 -2.39 -9.22 -6.91
C PHE A 200 -3.48 -8.73 -7.87
N LEU A 201 -4.73 -9.16 -7.72
CA LEU A 201 -5.81 -8.68 -8.60
C LEU A 201 -6.86 -7.89 -7.84
N PRO A 202 -7.15 -6.65 -8.27
CA PRO A 202 -8.46 -6.06 -8.07
C PRO A 202 -9.46 -6.83 -8.94
N SER A 203 -9.78 -8.08 -8.57
CA SER A 203 -10.98 -8.69 -9.10
C SER A 203 -12.13 -7.93 -8.44
N PRO A 204 -12.92 -7.13 -9.16
CA PRO A 204 -14.04 -6.47 -8.53
C PRO A 204 -15.00 -7.53 -8.02
N VAL A 205 -15.79 -7.14 -7.03
CA VAL A 205 -16.90 -7.97 -6.54
C VAL A 205 -17.91 -8.26 -7.66
N THR A 206 -17.85 -7.53 -8.78
CA THR A 206 -18.73 -7.71 -9.94
C THR A 206 -17.92 -7.99 -11.21
N ARG A 207 -18.38 -8.97 -12.01
CA ARG A 207 -17.91 -9.20 -13.39
C ARG A 207 -18.66 -8.37 -14.42
N ARG A 208 -19.51 -7.44 -13.97
CA ARG A 208 -20.38 -6.65 -14.85
C ARG A 208 -19.53 -5.56 -15.51
N ASN A 209 -19.29 -5.72 -16.80
CA ASN A 209 -18.65 -4.69 -17.62
C ASN A 209 -19.70 -3.65 -18.04
N ASP A 210 -19.98 -2.71 -17.15
CA ASP A 210 -20.92 -1.60 -17.37
C ASP A 210 -20.19 -0.25 -17.19
N ARG A 211 -20.91 0.84 -17.48
CA ARG A 211 -20.40 2.21 -17.37
C ARG A 211 -19.88 2.56 -15.97
N ASP A 212 -20.34 1.85 -14.93
CA ASP A 212 -20.01 2.12 -13.53
C ASP A 212 -18.79 1.29 -13.04
N LEU A 213 -18.25 0.41 -13.90
CA LEU A 213 -17.08 -0.40 -13.57
C LEU A 213 -15.88 0.43 -13.09
N PRO A 214 -15.48 1.54 -13.75
CA PRO A 214 -14.36 2.35 -13.29
C PRO A 214 -14.53 2.85 -11.85
N ALA A 215 -15.72 3.36 -11.52
CA ALA A 215 -16.03 3.86 -10.17
C ALA A 215 -15.97 2.73 -9.12
N ARG A 216 -16.49 1.55 -9.44
CA ARG A 216 -16.43 0.38 -8.54
C ARG A 216 -15.00 -0.12 -8.32
N VAL A 217 -14.14 -0.07 -9.34
CA VAL A 217 -12.73 -0.46 -9.22
C VAL A 217 -12.00 0.47 -8.27
N VAL A 218 -12.16 1.79 -8.42
CA VAL A 218 -11.55 2.78 -7.53
C VAL A 218 -12.07 2.64 -6.10
N ALA A 219 -13.38 2.51 -5.93
CA ALA A 219 -13.99 2.27 -4.61
C ALA A 219 -13.36 1.04 -3.94
N THR A 220 -13.19 -0.05 -4.69
CA THR A 220 -12.59 -1.29 -4.19
C THR A 220 -11.12 -1.07 -3.80
N GLY A 221 -10.34 -0.34 -4.59
CA GLY A 221 -8.96 0.02 -4.29
C GLY A 221 -8.84 0.83 -2.99
N LEU A 222 -9.68 1.87 -2.85
CA LEU A 222 -9.74 2.68 -1.63
C LEU A 222 -10.16 1.84 -0.41
N ILE A 223 -11.18 0.98 -0.53
CA ILE A 223 -11.60 0.08 0.55
C ILE A 223 -10.44 -0.82 0.99
N ARG A 224 -9.68 -1.39 0.04
CA ARG A 224 -8.52 -2.23 0.35
C ARG A 224 -7.41 -1.45 1.05
N LEU A 225 -7.16 -0.21 0.62
CA LEU A 225 -6.23 0.71 1.27
C LEU A 225 -6.64 0.94 2.74
N HIS A 226 -7.92 1.25 2.97
CA HIS A 226 -8.46 1.48 4.31
C HIS A 226 -8.37 0.23 5.19
N LEU A 227 -8.82 -0.91 4.67
CA LEU A 227 -8.72 -2.18 5.38
C LEU A 227 -7.26 -2.54 5.71
N ARG A 228 -6.29 -2.18 4.86
CA ARG A 228 -4.85 -2.43 5.09
C ARG A 228 -4.28 -1.52 6.17
N HIS A 229 -4.65 -0.25 6.19
CA HIS A 229 -4.08 0.74 7.11
C HIS A 229 -4.78 0.80 8.46
N TYR A 230 -6.10 0.61 8.49
CA TYR A 230 -6.94 0.85 9.67
C TYR A 230 -7.71 -0.40 10.13
N GLY A 231 -7.69 -1.48 9.34
CA GLY A 231 -8.43 -2.71 9.64
C GLY A 231 -9.91 -2.67 9.26
N GLU A 232 -10.43 -1.52 8.87
CA GLU A 232 -11.83 -1.30 8.47
C GLU A 232 -11.91 -0.61 7.10
N GLY A 233 -13.04 -0.79 6.39
CA GLY A 233 -13.21 -0.22 5.04
C GLY A 233 -13.71 1.24 5.01
N HIS A 234 -14.01 1.84 6.17
CA HIS A 234 -14.57 3.18 6.39
C HIS A 234 -15.38 3.76 5.21
N LYS A 235 -16.64 3.31 5.08
CA LYS A 235 -17.60 3.73 4.05
C LYS A 235 -17.60 5.24 3.78
N ARG A 236 -17.63 6.05 4.85
CA ARG A 236 -17.74 7.50 4.75
C ARG A 236 -16.51 8.14 4.09
N ALA A 237 -15.32 7.67 4.48
CA ALA A 237 -14.06 8.14 3.91
C ALA A 237 -13.94 7.78 2.42
N VAL A 238 -14.24 6.53 2.05
CA VAL A 238 -14.24 6.10 0.65
C VAL A 238 -15.20 6.94 -0.20
N PHE A 239 -16.39 7.21 0.32
CA PHE A 239 -17.40 7.99 -0.37
C PHE A 239 -16.94 9.43 -0.63
N HIS A 240 -16.34 10.09 0.35
CA HIS A 240 -15.74 11.41 0.19
C HIS A 240 -14.59 11.41 -0.81
N LEU A 241 -13.68 10.43 -0.76
CA LEU A 241 -12.55 10.33 -1.69
C LEU A 241 -12.99 10.10 -3.14
N MET A 242 -14.17 9.53 -3.36
CA MET A 242 -14.78 9.43 -4.69
C MET A 242 -15.41 10.74 -5.18
N GLY A 243 -15.34 11.83 -4.40
CA GLY A 243 -15.92 13.13 -4.73
C GLY A 243 -17.45 13.15 -4.69
N LEU A 244 -18.08 12.23 -3.95
CA LEU A 244 -19.53 12.10 -3.91
C LEU A 244 -20.15 12.95 -2.77
N PRO A 245 -21.24 13.71 -3.02
CA PRO A 245 -21.96 14.44 -1.98
C PRO A 245 -22.87 13.50 -1.16
N PHE A 246 -22.83 13.63 0.18
CA PHE A 246 -23.47 12.68 1.11
C PHE A 246 -25.01 12.64 1.05
N ILE A 247 -25.64 13.77 0.75
CA ILE A 247 -27.07 13.99 1.00
C ILE A 247 -27.95 13.35 -0.10
N GLU A 248 -27.39 12.98 -1.26
CA GLU A 248 -28.18 12.66 -2.46
C GLU A 248 -27.94 11.28 -3.09
N ARG A 249 -27.04 10.45 -2.53
CA ARG A 249 -26.51 9.26 -3.22
C ARG A 249 -26.57 7.96 -2.41
N LEU A 250 -27.79 7.60 -2.01
CA LEU A 250 -28.07 6.38 -1.23
C LEU A 250 -27.68 5.09 -1.96
N LEU A 251 -27.77 5.06 -3.29
CA LEU A 251 -27.42 3.89 -4.09
C LEU A 251 -25.91 3.64 -4.11
N GLU A 252 -25.12 4.70 -4.26
CA GLU A 252 -23.67 4.66 -4.24
C GLU A 252 -23.16 4.27 -2.85
N MET A 253 -23.75 4.80 -1.78
CA MET A 253 -23.43 4.38 -0.42
C MET A 253 -23.69 2.88 -0.20
N ARG A 254 -24.86 2.37 -0.62
CA ARG A 254 -25.18 0.93 -0.55
C ARG A 254 -24.23 0.09 -1.40
N THR A 255 -23.78 0.63 -2.53
CA THR A 255 -22.79 -0.05 -3.38
C THR A 255 -21.46 -0.18 -2.65
N ILE A 256 -20.95 0.90 -2.04
CA ILE A 256 -19.74 0.86 -1.21
C ILE A 256 -19.88 -0.12 -0.05
N GLU A 257 -21.03 -0.16 0.64
CA GLU A 257 -21.31 -1.14 1.71
C GLU A 257 -21.16 -2.58 1.24
N ARG A 258 -21.74 -2.91 0.09
CA ARG A 258 -21.62 -4.25 -0.51
C ARG A 258 -20.18 -4.58 -0.87
N LEU A 259 -19.43 -3.61 -1.41
CA LEU A 259 -18.02 -3.77 -1.71
C LEU A 259 -17.18 -4.02 -0.45
N ILE A 260 -17.45 -3.28 0.63
CA ILE A 260 -16.78 -3.47 1.93
C ILE A 260 -17.03 -4.89 2.46
N LYS A 261 -18.29 -5.32 2.48
CA LYS A 261 -18.66 -6.66 2.96
C LYS A 261 -17.93 -7.75 2.18
N ALA A 262 -17.91 -7.66 0.86
CA ALA A 262 -17.24 -8.64 0.01
C ALA A 262 -15.71 -8.65 0.19
N GLU A 263 -15.07 -7.49 0.40
CA GLU A 263 -13.63 -7.43 0.68
C GLU A 263 -13.28 -7.95 2.09
N GLN A 264 -14.17 -7.76 3.08
CA GLN A 264 -14.02 -8.36 4.40
C GLN A 264 -14.14 -9.90 4.36
N GLU A 265 -15.14 -10.43 3.65
CA GLU A 265 -15.32 -11.88 3.42
C GLU A 265 -14.11 -12.50 2.74
N ARG A 266 -13.53 -11.83 1.73
CA ARG A 266 -12.29 -12.27 1.09
C ARG A 266 -11.09 -12.37 2.04
N ARG A 267 -11.07 -11.56 3.10
CA ARG A 267 -10.02 -11.65 4.15
C ARG A 267 -10.29 -12.76 5.16
N THR A 268 -11.54 -13.03 5.51
CA THR A 268 -11.89 -14.05 6.52
C THR A 268 -11.84 -15.47 5.99
N ILE A 269 -12.08 -15.70 4.69
CA ILE A 269 -11.89 -17.01 4.03
C ILE A 269 -10.41 -17.45 4.03
N ARG A 270 -9.48 -16.56 4.40
CA ARG A 270 -8.07 -16.89 4.57
C ARG A 270 -7.82 -17.39 6.00
N PRO A 271 -7.52 -18.67 6.23
CA PRO A 271 -6.96 -19.06 7.51
C PRO A 271 -5.64 -18.28 7.70
N ARG A 272 -5.44 -17.71 8.89
CA ARG A 272 -4.12 -17.26 9.32
C ARG A 272 -3.22 -18.49 9.32
N GLN A 273 -2.51 -18.73 8.22
CA GLN A 273 -1.40 -19.69 8.22
C GLN A 273 -0.39 -19.14 9.22
N LYS A 274 -0.33 -19.80 10.39
CA LYS A 274 0.67 -19.57 11.43
C LYS A 274 2.03 -20.05 10.93
#